data_AF-A0A3A0G7I1-F1
#
_entry.id   AF-A0A3A0G7I1-F1
#
_cell.length_a   1.000
_cell.length_b   1.000
_cell.length_c   1.000
_cell.angle_alpha   90.00
_cell.angle_beta   90.00
_cell.angle_gamma   90.00
#
_symmetry.space_group_name_H-M   'P 1'
#
loop_
_entity.id
_entity.type
_entity.pdbx_description
1 polymer ?
#
loop_
_entity_poly.entity_id
_entity_poly.type
_entity_poly.pdbx_seq_one_letter_code
_entity_poly.pdbx_strand_id
1 'polypeptide(L)'
;MASKVSFYIALGVVAYLLTGCADINNPYPGGGYSGGYSNPHYNPYNDPYRYEREADRARHEQRELERERERLEEERRRLERERNREQYNRPPPPRPPVQDQCPPGFSPSERKCSPEERKRGCKDMRLPNGRGCVRR
;
A
#
# COMPACT_ATOMS: atom_id res chain seq x y z
N MET A 1 -22.57 -24.68 21.30
CA MET A 1 -22.42 -25.22 19.93
C MET A 1 -21.49 -24.31 19.13
N ALA A 2 -20.18 -24.48 19.24
CA ALA A 2 -19.20 -23.65 18.54
C ALA A 2 -17.94 -24.49 18.28
N SER A 3 -17.94 -25.30 17.21
CA SER A 3 -16.78 -26.16 16.93
C SER A 3 -16.73 -26.75 15.52
N LYS A 4 -17.13 -26.01 14.48
CA LYS A 4 -16.97 -26.50 13.08
C LYS A 4 -16.52 -25.45 12.05
N VAL A 5 -16.54 -24.16 12.37
CA VAL A 5 -16.22 -23.10 11.39
C VAL A 5 -14.71 -22.81 11.31
N SER A 6 -13.95 -23.04 12.39
CA SER A 6 -12.52 -22.71 12.42
C SER A 6 -11.61 -23.67 11.66
N PHE A 7 -12.06 -24.89 11.33
CA PHE A 7 -11.23 -25.87 10.61
C PHE A 7 -11.13 -25.60 9.10
N TYR A 8 -12.15 -24.99 8.50
CA TYR A 8 -12.16 -24.75 7.05
C TYR A 8 -11.30 -23.57 6.62
N ILE A 9 -11.08 -22.59 7.50
CA ILE A 9 -10.25 -21.42 7.19
C ILE A 9 -8.75 -21.77 7.23
N ALA A 10 -8.34 -22.72 8.09
CA ALA A 10 -6.95 -23.14 8.18
C ALA A 10 -6.47 -23.94 6.96
N LEU A 11 -7.33 -24.77 6.36
CA LEU A 11 -6.97 -25.56 5.16
C LEU A 11 -6.94 -24.72 3.88
N GLY A 12 -7.78 -23.68 3.76
CA GLY A 12 -7.79 -22.80 2.59
C GLY A 12 -6.54 -21.92 2.46
N VAL A 13 -5.97 -21.46 3.60
CA VAL A 13 -4.79 -20.58 3.60
C VAL A 13 -3.50 -21.34 3.34
N VAL A 14 -3.39 -22.60 3.80
CA VAL A 14 -2.23 -23.46 3.51
C VAL A 14 -2.20 -23.88 2.03
N ALA A 15 -3.36 -24.12 1.41
CA ALA A 15 -3.43 -24.38 -0.03
C ALA A 15 -2.95 -23.17 -0.86
N TYR A 16 -3.37 -21.95 -0.50
CA TYR A 16 -3.00 -20.73 -1.24
C TYR A 16 -1.51 -20.38 -1.15
N LEU A 17 -0.84 -20.72 -0.04
CA LEU A 17 0.59 -20.50 0.16
C LEU A 17 1.48 -21.59 -0.45
N LEU A 18 0.93 -22.77 -0.77
CA LEU A 18 1.65 -23.86 -1.45
C LEU A 18 1.47 -23.85 -2.97
N THR A 19 0.46 -23.15 -3.52
CA THR A 19 0.29 -22.94 -4.97
C THR A 19 0.99 -21.68 -5.51
N GLY A 20 1.73 -20.95 -4.67
CA GLY A 20 2.47 -19.75 -5.08
C GLY A 20 3.88 -19.99 -5.65
N CYS A 21 4.32 -21.25 -5.79
CA CYS A 21 5.67 -21.60 -6.22
C CYS A 21 5.68 -22.64 -7.35
N ALA A 22 4.88 -22.45 -8.41
CA ALA A 22 5.04 -23.27 -9.61
C ALA A 22 4.38 -22.63 -10.84
N ASP A 23 4.99 -21.56 -11.35
CA ASP A 23 4.97 -21.30 -12.79
C ASP A 23 6.42 -21.02 -13.26
N ILE A 24 7.25 -22.07 -13.17
CA ILE A 24 8.41 -22.24 -14.05
C ILE A 24 7.86 -22.82 -15.35
N ASN A 25 7.14 -21.99 -16.10
CA ASN A 25 6.76 -22.24 -17.49
C ASN A 25 6.65 -20.89 -18.19
N ASN A 26 7.78 -20.19 -18.29
CA ASN A 26 7.97 -19.26 -19.39
C ASN A 26 8.75 -20.02 -20.49
N PRO A 27 8.08 -20.76 -21.39
CA PRO A 27 8.74 -21.15 -22.62
C PRO A 27 8.96 -19.85 -23.39
N TYR A 28 10.23 -19.44 -23.49
CA TYR A 28 10.77 -18.57 -24.54
C TYR A 28 9.71 -18.11 -25.55
N PRO A 29 9.25 -16.84 -25.52
CA PRO A 29 8.69 -16.28 -26.73
C PRO A 29 9.87 -16.12 -27.69
N GLY A 30 9.96 -17.06 -28.64
CA GLY A 30 10.89 -17.01 -29.76
C GLY A 30 10.76 -15.67 -30.49
N GLY A 31 11.67 -14.75 -30.18
CA GLY A 31 11.96 -13.56 -30.98
C GLY A 31 12.98 -13.94 -32.04
N GLY A 32 12.51 -14.17 -33.26
CA GLY A 32 13.34 -14.56 -34.38
C GLY A 32 14.38 -13.50 -34.75
N TYR A 33 15.61 -13.96 -35.01
CA TYR A 33 16.53 -13.30 -35.93
C TYR A 33 17.26 -14.39 -36.73
N SER A 34 16.60 -14.83 -37.81
CA SER A 34 17.20 -15.66 -38.86
C SER A 34 17.74 -14.71 -39.92
N GLY A 35 19.06 -14.49 -39.97
CA GLY A 35 19.62 -13.61 -40.98
C GLY A 35 21.11 -13.34 -40.78
N GLY A 36 21.95 -14.34 -41.06
CA GLY A 36 23.40 -14.15 -41.08
C GLY A 36 24.04 -15.18 -41.99
N TYR A 37 24.17 -14.84 -43.28
CA TYR A 37 24.98 -15.58 -44.25
C TYR A 37 26.35 -15.89 -43.65
N SER A 38 26.64 -17.18 -43.43
CA SER A 38 27.94 -17.64 -42.95
C SER A 38 28.96 -17.51 -44.08
N ASN A 39 29.57 -16.33 -44.19
CA ASN A 39 30.70 -16.10 -45.08
C ASN A 39 31.95 -16.67 -44.38
N PRO A 40 32.64 -17.71 -44.91
CA PRO A 40 33.74 -18.39 -44.20
C PRO A 40 34.98 -17.52 -43.96
N HIS A 41 35.01 -16.30 -44.50
CA HIS A 41 36.11 -15.34 -44.34
C HIS A 41 35.79 -14.14 -43.43
N TYR A 42 34.63 -14.08 -42.81
CA TYR A 42 34.35 -13.02 -41.83
C TYR A 42 34.80 -13.48 -40.45
N ASN A 43 35.92 -12.95 -39.96
CA ASN A 43 36.35 -13.13 -38.57
C ASN A 43 35.79 -11.97 -37.73
N PRO A 44 34.65 -12.14 -37.03
CA PRO A 44 33.97 -11.07 -36.28
C PRO A 44 34.77 -10.56 -35.06
N TYR A 45 35.95 -11.12 -34.80
CA TYR A 45 36.80 -10.77 -33.67
C TYR A 45 37.75 -9.58 -33.93
N ASN A 46 37.86 -9.06 -35.16
CA ASN A 46 38.76 -7.96 -35.53
C ASN A 46 38.05 -6.81 -36.26
N ASP A 47 36.88 -6.39 -35.79
CA ASP A 47 36.25 -5.14 -36.26
C ASP A 47 36.50 -4.01 -35.24
N PRO A 48 37.43 -3.08 -35.51
CA PRO A 48 37.71 -1.96 -34.60
C PRO A 48 36.51 -1.03 -34.41
N TYR A 49 35.53 -1.06 -35.31
CA TYR A 49 34.31 -0.24 -35.25
C TYR A 49 33.18 -0.88 -34.43
N ARG A 50 33.37 -2.10 -33.93
CA ARG A 50 32.36 -2.81 -33.14
C ARG A 50 32.04 -2.06 -31.84
N TYR A 51 33.06 -1.61 -31.12
CA TYR A 51 32.89 -0.87 -29.87
C TYR A 51 32.15 0.45 -30.09
N GLU A 52 32.48 1.17 -31.17
CA GLU A 52 31.84 2.45 -31.49
C GLU A 52 30.35 2.28 -31.81
N ARG A 53 29.99 1.26 -32.60
CA ARG A 53 28.60 0.94 -32.92
C ARG A 53 27.81 0.47 -31.69
N GLU A 54 28.43 -0.28 -30.79
CA GLU A 54 27.83 -0.65 -29.51
C GLU A 54 27.63 0.58 -28.61
N ALA A 55 28.60 1.49 -28.56
CA ALA A 55 28.50 2.73 -27.82
C ALA A 55 27.42 3.67 -28.39
N ASP A 56 27.24 3.74 -29.71
CA ASP A 56 26.15 4.48 -30.34
C ASP A 56 24.78 3.90 -30.01
N ARG A 57 24.65 2.57 -30.03
CA ARG A 57 23.41 1.89 -29.60
C ARG A 57 23.11 2.16 -28.14
N ALA A 58 24.09 2.03 -27.25
CA ALA A 58 23.94 2.31 -25.83
C ALA A 58 23.55 3.78 -25.58
N ARG A 59 24.15 4.74 -26.32
CA ARG A 59 23.77 6.15 -26.25
C ARG A 59 22.34 6.39 -26.72
N HIS A 60 21.89 5.70 -27.76
CA HIS A 60 20.52 5.82 -28.26
C HIS A 60 19.53 5.25 -27.25
N GLU A 61 19.79 4.05 -26.73
CA GLU A 61 18.99 3.41 -25.69
C GLU A 61 18.89 4.28 -24.43
N GLN A 62 20.00 4.89 -23.99
CA GLN A 62 19.98 5.82 -22.86
C GLN A 62 19.08 7.03 -23.10
N ARG A 63 19.09 7.62 -24.30
CA ARG A 63 18.22 8.75 -24.62
C ARG A 63 16.75 8.36 -24.63
N GLU A 64 16.43 7.18 -25.14
CA GLU A 64 15.05 6.68 -25.14
C GLU A 64 14.56 6.40 -23.71
N LEU A 65 15.39 5.75 -22.89
CA LEU A 65 15.09 5.54 -21.48
C LEU A 65 14.95 6.85 -20.70
N GLU A 66 15.76 7.86 -21.02
CA GLU A 66 15.65 9.18 -20.40
C GLU A 66 14.34 9.87 -20.77
N ARG A 67 13.92 9.81 -22.04
CA ARG A 67 12.61 10.31 -22.50
C ARG A 67 11.45 9.58 -21.84
N GLU A 68 11.54 8.26 -21.71
CA GLU A 68 10.52 7.47 -21.03
C GLU A 68 10.44 7.82 -19.54
N ARG A 69 11.59 7.98 -18.88
CA ARG A 69 11.66 8.43 -17.48
C ARG A 69 11.02 9.81 -17.30
N GLU A 70 11.26 10.73 -18.22
CA GLU A 70 10.66 12.07 -18.21
C GLU A 70 9.13 12.01 -18.36
N ARG A 71 8.61 11.20 -19.30
CA ARG A 71 7.17 11.00 -19.48
C ARG A 71 6.51 10.45 -18.21
N LEU A 72 7.11 9.41 -17.62
CA LEU A 72 6.59 8.81 -16.38
C LEU A 72 6.67 9.77 -15.19
N GLU A 73 7.71 10.60 -15.12
CA GLU A 73 7.81 11.61 -14.07
C GLU A 73 6.74 12.70 -14.23
N GLU A 74 6.47 13.14 -15.45
CA GLU A 74 5.39 14.09 -15.74
C GLU A 74 4.02 13.50 -15.40
N GLU A 75 3.77 12.24 -15.77
CA GLU A 75 2.54 11.52 -15.43
C GLU A 75 2.37 11.40 -13.90
N ARG A 76 3.43 11.00 -13.19
CA ARG A 76 3.41 10.95 -11.71
C ARG A 76 3.09 12.30 -11.10
N ARG A 77 3.68 13.38 -11.64
CA ARG A 77 3.45 14.75 -11.18
C ARG A 77 2.02 15.20 -11.45
N ARG A 78 1.43 14.80 -12.58
CA ARG A 78 0.03 15.06 -12.92
C ARG A 78 -0.90 14.35 -11.93
N LEU A 79 -0.70 13.06 -11.70
CA LEU A 79 -1.50 12.28 -10.74
C LEU A 79 -1.37 12.81 -9.31
N GLU A 80 -0.18 13.27 -8.92
CA GLU A 80 0.03 13.91 -7.62
C GLU A 80 -0.75 15.22 -7.47
N ARG A 81 -0.81 16.06 -8.51
CA ARG A 81 -1.65 17.26 -8.51
C ARG A 81 -3.13 16.91 -8.40
N GLU A 82 -3.57 15.87 -9.09
CA GLU A 82 -4.95 15.38 -9.05
C GLU A 82 -5.32 14.88 -7.65
N ARG A 83 -4.51 13.98 -7.08
CA ARG A 83 -4.66 13.51 -5.69
C ARG A 83 -4.71 14.66 -4.69
N ASN A 84 -3.82 15.65 -4.85
CA ASN A 84 -3.80 16.80 -3.95
C ASN A 84 -5.08 17.64 -4.10
N ARG A 85 -5.55 17.86 -5.33
CA ARG A 85 -6.82 18.55 -5.60
C ARG A 85 -8.01 17.79 -4.99
N GLU A 86 -8.06 16.48 -5.13
CA GLU A 86 -9.05 15.63 -4.48
C GLU A 86 -8.99 15.75 -2.96
N GLN A 87 -7.79 15.79 -2.39
CA GLN A 87 -7.58 15.97 -0.95
C GLN A 87 -8.11 17.33 -0.46
N TYR A 88 -7.87 18.42 -1.19
CA TYR A 88 -8.42 19.74 -0.85
C TYR A 88 -9.94 19.83 -1.03
N ASN A 89 -10.50 19.13 -2.02
CA ASN A 89 -11.94 19.10 -2.25
C ASN A 89 -12.67 18.10 -1.34
N ARG A 90 -11.94 17.22 -0.63
CA ARG A 90 -12.56 16.26 0.27
C ARG A 90 -13.17 17.02 1.45
N PRO A 91 -14.48 16.87 1.70
CA PRO A 91 -15.07 17.48 2.88
C PRO A 91 -14.33 16.96 4.12
N PRO A 92 -14.13 17.81 5.15
CA PRO A 92 -13.55 17.35 6.39
C PRO A 92 -14.36 16.16 6.91
N PRO A 93 -13.72 15.17 7.54
CA PRO A 93 -14.45 14.04 8.09
C PRO A 93 -15.54 14.57 9.02
N PRO A 94 -16.73 13.95 9.01
CA PRO A 94 -17.80 14.36 9.92
C PRO A 94 -17.26 14.33 11.34
N ARG A 95 -17.50 15.40 12.11
CA ARG A 95 -17.15 15.40 13.53
C ARG A 95 -17.88 14.22 14.18
N PRO A 96 -17.20 13.42 15.02
CA PRO A 96 -17.90 12.38 15.77
C PRO A 96 -19.04 13.03 16.56
N PRO A 97 -20.20 12.35 16.69
CA PRO A 97 -21.30 12.89 17.47
C PRO A 97 -20.81 13.20 18.89
N VAL A 98 -21.04 14.43 19.34
CA VAL A 98 -20.71 14.83 20.71
C VAL A 98 -21.66 14.07 21.63
N GLN A 99 -21.14 13.09 22.37
CA GLN A 99 -21.91 12.41 23.41
C GLN A 99 -22.00 13.35 24.62
N ASP A 100 -23.01 14.24 24.60
CA ASP A 100 -23.30 15.15 25.71
C ASP A 100 -24.01 14.47 26.89
N GLN A 101 -24.39 13.21 26.72
CA GLN A 101 -25.09 12.41 27.72
C GLN A 101 -24.13 11.41 28.36
N CYS A 102 -24.26 11.27 29.69
CA CYS A 102 -23.56 10.24 30.42
C CYS A 102 -23.98 8.85 29.89
N PRO A 103 -23.05 7.88 29.82
CA PRO A 103 -23.39 6.53 29.42
C PRO A 103 -24.40 5.90 30.40
N PRO A 104 -25.15 4.87 29.97
CA PRO A 104 -26.13 4.20 30.83
C PRO A 104 -25.53 3.78 32.18
N GLY A 105 -26.21 4.13 33.27
CA GLY A 105 -25.75 3.86 34.63
C GLY A 105 -24.84 4.94 35.23
N PHE A 106 -24.51 6.00 34.50
CA PHE A 106 -23.85 7.18 35.06
C PHE A 106 -24.81 8.37 35.08
N SER A 107 -24.78 9.13 36.16
CA SER A 107 -25.56 10.36 36.34
C SER A 107 -24.66 11.58 36.15
N PRO A 108 -25.14 12.66 35.49
CA PRO A 108 -24.38 13.90 35.37
C PRO A 108 -24.16 14.52 36.75
N SER A 109 -22.90 14.79 37.09
CA SER A 109 -22.50 15.37 38.37
C SER A 109 -21.20 16.15 38.21
N GLU A 110 -21.19 17.40 38.68
CA GLU A 110 -19.97 18.23 38.72
C GLU A 110 -19.01 17.80 39.83
N ARG A 111 -19.50 17.03 40.81
CA ARG A 111 -18.72 16.55 41.94
C ARG A 111 -18.09 15.21 41.60
N LYS A 112 -16.79 15.07 41.88
CA LYS A 112 -16.04 13.80 41.79
C LYS A 112 -16.33 12.94 43.03
N CYS A 113 -16.23 11.62 42.86
CA CYS A 113 -16.31 10.68 43.99
C CYS A 113 -15.19 10.99 45.00
N SER A 114 -15.51 10.99 46.30
CA SER A 114 -14.48 11.04 47.34
C SER A 114 -13.69 9.72 47.39
N PRO A 115 -12.50 9.68 48.02
CA PRO A 115 -11.75 8.44 48.21
C PRO A 115 -12.55 7.33 48.93
N GLU A 116 -13.38 7.71 49.89
CA GLU A 116 -14.25 6.81 50.64
C GLU A 116 -15.38 6.26 49.76
N GLU A 117 -15.99 7.10 48.93
CA GLU A 117 -17.02 6.69 47.97
C GLU A 117 -16.44 5.77 46.89
N ARG A 118 -15.22 6.03 46.41
CA ARG A 118 -14.53 5.14 45.46
C ARG A 118 -14.30 3.76 46.02
N LYS A 119 -13.96 3.64 47.31
CA LYS A 119 -13.86 2.34 48.01
C LYS A 119 -15.22 1.62 48.09
N ARG A 120 -16.32 2.36 48.09
CA ARG A 120 -17.70 1.82 48.06
C ARG A 120 -18.21 1.52 46.65
N GLY A 121 -17.40 1.74 45.60
CA GLY A 121 -17.75 1.43 44.21
C GLY A 121 -18.14 2.63 43.35
N CYS A 122 -18.08 3.86 43.88
CA CYS A 122 -18.33 5.07 43.12
C CYS A 122 -17.29 5.21 41.99
N LYS A 123 -17.76 5.41 40.76
CA LYS A 123 -16.91 5.65 39.59
C LYS A 123 -17.22 7.01 38.99
N ASP A 124 -16.22 7.85 38.85
CA ASP A 124 -16.29 9.14 38.16
C ASP A 124 -15.57 9.09 36.81
N MET A 125 -16.13 9.74 35.79
CA MET A 125 -15.51 9.93 34.48
C MET A 125 -15.78 11.35 33.96
N ARG A 126 -14.90 11.83 33.07
CA ARG A 126 -14.99 13.18 32.50
C ARG A 126 -15.24 13.09 30.99
N LEU A 127 -16.31 13.71 30.52
CA LEU A 127 -16.65 13.79 29.11
C LEU A 127 -15.78 14.83 28.39
N PRO A 128 -15.63 14.74 27.05
CA PRO A 128 -14.85 15.71 26.26
C PRO A 128 -15.40 17.14 26.32
N ASN A 129 -16.68 17.33 26.67
CA ASN A 129 -17.29 18.64 26.92
C ASN A 129 -16.95 19.22 28.32
N GLY A 130 -16.15 18.52 29.11
CA GLY A 130 -15.73 18.93 30.46
C GLY A 130 -16.69 18.54 31.58
N ARG A 131 -17.89 18.03 31.27
CA ARG A 131 -18.88 17.57 32.26
C ARG A 131 -18.41 16.29 32.95
N GLY A 132 -18.70 16.19 34.25
CA GLY A 132 -18.47 14.98 35.04
C GLY A 132 -19.70 14.06 35.01
N CYS A 133 -19.44 12.76 34.95
CA CYS A 133 -20.45 11.72 35.09
C CYS A 133 -20.03 10.81 36.25
N VAL A 134 -20.96 10.50 37.15
CA VAL A 134 -20.72 9.67 38.33
C VAL A 134 -21.70 8.53 38.39
N ARG A 135 -21.21 7.33 38.68
CA ARG A 135 -22.00 6.15 39.04
C ARG A 135 -21.81 5.87 40.52
N ARG A 136 -22.91 5.87 41.26
CA ARG A 136 -22.96 5.48 42.68
C ARG A 136 -23.33 4.01 42.82
#